data_AF-A0A077WVT4-F1
#
_entry.id   AF-A0A077WVT4-F1
#
_cell.length_a   1.000
_cell.length_b   1.000
_cell.length_c   1.000
_cell.angle_alpha   90.00
_cell.angle_beta   90.00
_cell.angle_gamma   90.00
#
_symmetry.space_group_name_H-M   'P 1'
#
loop_
_entity.id
_entity.type
_entity.pdbx_description
1 polymer ?
#
loop_
_entity_poly.entity_id
_entity_poly.type
_entity_poly.pdbx_seq_one_letter_code
_entity_poly.pdbx_strand_id
1 'polypeptide(L)'
;MANKESVDNFSIHGNSVQEVYDIPMSAINRPIPSILDRNKVENMKKALETEENKDDLTPIDVHHVQYKGNDYYFAFGGCHRWAAHKELGKDTIKGKLINTPPSMINTYLGASSPFKDA
;
A
#
# COMPACT_ATOMS: atom_id res chain seq x y z
N MET A 1 11.02 28.32 27.62
CA MET A 1 11.09 27.30 26.57
C MET A 1 10.10 26.20 26.96
N ALA A 2 8.88 26.25 26.41
CA ALA A 2 7.85 25.25 26.69
C ALA A 2 7.75 24.31 25.50
N ASN A 3 7.95 23.01 25.76
CA ASN A 3 7.89 21.94 24.78
C ASN A 3 6.50 21.87 24.15
N LYS A 4 6.45 21.96 22.83
CA LYS A 4 5.25 21.75 22.03
C LYS A 4 5.11 20.24 21.84
N GLU A 5 4.25 19.62 22.65
CA GLU A 5 3.81 18.25 22.40
C GLU A 5 3.14 18.19 21.02
N SER A 6 3.73 17.41 20.12
CA SER A 6 3.14 17.06 18.83
C SER A 6 1.97 16.13 19.12
N VAL A 7 0.76 16.67 19.07
CA VAL A 7 -0.44 15.85 19.13
C VAL A 7 -0.52 15.08 17.82
N ASP A 8 -0.18 13.79 17.88
CA ASP A 8 -0.31 12.87 16.75
C ASP A 8 -1.80 12.72 16.42
N ASN A 9 -2.25 13.53 15.48
CA ASN A 9 -3.62 13.56 15.01
C ASN A 9 -3.85 12.35 14.09
N PHE A 10 -3.82 11.14 14.65
CA PHE A 10 -4.24 9.89 14.03
C PHE A 10 -5.77 9.88 13.87
N SER A 11 -6.30 10.85 13.14
CA SER A 11 -7.62 10.74 12.56
C SER A 11 -7.49 9.86 11.32
N ILE A 12 -8.07 8.68 11.39
CA ILE A 12 -8.27 7.77 10.24
C ILE A 12 -8.97 8.43 9.04
N HIS A 13 -9.61 9.59 9.25
CA HIS A 13 -10.28 10.39 8.22
C HIS A 13 -9.64 11.78 8.02
N GLY A 14 -8.43 12.00 8.54
CA GLY A 14 -7.71 13.28 8.52
C GLY A 14 -7.12 13.65 7.16
N ASN A 15 -7.98 14.10 6.24
CA ASN A 15 -7.74 15.16 5.26
C ASN A 15 -6.33 15.28 4.63
N SER A 16 -5.82 14.18 4.08
CA SER A 16 -4.69 14.21 3.14
C SER A 16 -5.25 13.82 1.79
N VAL A 17 -5.17 14.70 0.79
CA VAL A 17 -5.38 14.29 -0.60
C VAL A 17 -4.33 13.21 -0.87
N GLN A 18 -4.77 11.95 -0.87
CA GLN A 18 -3.88 10.83 -1.18
C GLN A 18 -3.66 10.87 -2.68
N GLU A 19 -2.56 11.49 -3.08
CA GLU A 19 -2.12 11.49 -4.47
C GLU A 19 -2.00 10.03 -4.94
N VAL A 20 -2.57 9.77 -6.12
CA VAL A 20 -2.54 8.45 -6.76
C VAL A 20 -1.35 8.44 -7.70
N TYR A 21 -0.50 7.43 -7.56
CA TYR A 21 0.70 7.24 -8.38
C TYR A 21 0.69 5.87 -9.03
N ASP A 22 1.38 5.75 -10.16
CA ASP A 22 1.75 4.46 -10.74
C ASP A 22 3.01 3.95 -10.03
N ILE A 23 2.81 3.04 -9.08
CA ILE A 23 3.89 2.53 -8.22
C ILE A 23 4.47 1.26 -8.84
N PRO A 24 5.80 1.15 -8.99
CA PRO A 24 6.44 -0.07 -9.46
C PRO A 24 6.08 -1.25 -8.56
N MET A 25 5.59 -2.35 -9.15
CA MET A 25 5.19 -3.54 -8.39
C MET A 25 6.37 -4.13 -7.59
N SER A 26 7.59 -3.98 -8.11
CA SER A 26 8.83 -4.42 -7.47
C SER A 26 9.20 -3.64 -6.21
N ALA A 27 8.70 -2.40 -6.04
CA ALA A 27 8.98 -1.57 -4.87
C ALA A 27 8.07 -1.90 -3.68
N ILE A 28 6.94 -2.57 -3.91
CA ILE A 28 5.90 -2.81 -2.90
C ILE A 28 6.19 -4.08 -2.10
N ASN A 29 6.44 -3.91 -0.81
CA ASN A 29 6.60 -5.00 0.14
C ASN A 29 5.23 -5.52 0.59
N ARG A 30 5.00 -6.84 0.41
CA ARG A 30 3.79 -7.54 0.86
C ARG A 30 4.16 -8.63 1.88
N PRO A 31 4.39 -8.26 3.15
CA PRO A 31 4.90 -9.19 4.17
C PRO A 31 3.87 -10.23 4.63
N ILE A 32 2.57 -9.99 4.40
CA ILE A 32 1.49 -10.90 4.78
C ILE A 32 1.05 -11.71 3.55
N PRO A 33 0.98 -13.06 3.66
CA PRO A 33 0.52 -13.89 2.55
C PRO A 33 -0.92 -13.52 2.18
N SER A 34 -1.16 -13.41 0.88
CA SER A 34 -2.47 -13.01 0.36
C SER A 34 -3.42 -14.20 0.28
N ILE A 35 -4.62 -14.05 0.85
CA ILE A 35 -5.73 -14.97 0.60
C ILE A 35 -6.43 -14.51 -0.68
N LEU A 36 -6.40 -15.34 -1.71
CA LEU A 36 -6.92 -15.02 -3.03
C LEU A 36 -8.13 -15.89 -3.38
N ASP A 37 -9.11 -15.25 -4.01
CA ASP A 37 -10.23 -15.91 -4.67
C ASP A 37 -9.93 -15.83 -6.16
N ARG A 38 -9.77 -17.00 -6.80
CA ARG A 38 -9.36 -17.08 -8.20
C ARG A 38 -10.34 -16.37 -9.12
N ASN A 39 -11.64 -16.50 -8.88
CA ASN A 39 -12.66 -15.89 -9.72
C ASN A 39 -12.59 -14.37 -9.66
N LYS A 40 -12.32 -13.80 -8.47
CA LYS A 40 -12.10 -12.36 -8.34
C LYS A 40 -10.85 -11.89 -9.09
N VAL A 41 -9.75 -12.65 -9.02
CA VAL A 41 -8.52 -12.30 -9.77
C VAL A 41 -8.79 -12.33 -11.28
N GLU A 42 -9.46 -13.36 -11.79
CA GLU A 42 -9.81 -13.45 -13.21
C GLU A 42 -10.71 -12.28 -13.67
N ASN A 43 -11.72 -11.91 -12.87
CA ASN A 43 -12.58 -10.77 -13.19
C ASN A 43 -11.81 -9.44 -13.21
N MET A 44 -10.87 -9.26 -12.28
CA MET A 44 -10.00 -8.07 -12.24
C MET A 44 -9.04 -8.04 -13.43
N LYS A 45 -8.52 -9.19 -13.87
CA LYS A 45 -7.69 -9.26 -15.09
C LYS A 45 -8.47 -8.86 -16.33
N LYS A 46 -9.69 -9.37 -16.49
CA LYS A 46 -10.58 -8.97 -17.60
C LYS A 46 -10.85 -7.46 -17.60
N ALA A 47 -11.09 -6.88 -16.42
CA ALA A 47 -11.26 -5.42 -16.30
C ALA A 47 -10.00 -4.64 -16.71
N LEU A 48 -8.80 -5.16 -16.40
CA LEU A 48 -7.52 -4.53 -16.76
C LEU A 48 -7.12 -4.66 -18.23
N GLU A 49 -7.64 -5.67 -18.92
CA GLU A 49 -7.42 -5.90 -20.35
C GLU A 49 -8.32 -5.01 -21.22
N THR A 50 -9.52 -4.67 -20.73
CA THR A 50 -10.43 -3.74 -21.40
C THR A 50 -10.01 -2.29 -21.12
N GLU A 51 -9.57 -1.56 -22.16
CA GLU A 51 -9.13 -0.15 -22.07
C GLU A 51 -10.16 0.77 -21.37
N GLU A 52 -11.47 0.54 -21.56
CA GLU A 52 -12.54 1.32 -20.92
C GLU A 52 -12.62 1.14 -19.39
N ASN A 53 -12.16 0.00 -18.84
CA ASN A 53 -12.31 -0.34 -17.42
C ASN A 53 -10.99 -0.29 -16.64
N LYS A 54 -9.89 0.12 -17.27
CA LYS A 54 -8.59 0.25 -16.60
C LYS A 54 -8.62 1.22 -15.42
N ASP A 55 -9.43 2.27 -15.52
CA ASP A 55 -9.61 3.28 -14.48
C ASP A 55 -10.68 2.88 -13.42
N ASP A 56 -11.48 1.84 -13.67
CA ASP A 56 -12.50 1.38 -12.73
C ASP A 56 -11.89 0.67 -11.51
N LEU A 57 -10.66 0.15 -11.64
CA LEU A 57 -10.00 -0.46 -10.51
C LEU A 57 -9.52 0.61 -9.54
N THR A 58 -10.15 0.62 -8.37
CA THR A 58 -9.74 1.48 -7.27
C THR A 58 -8.26 1.29 -6.94
N PRO A 59 -7.48 2.37 -6.79
CA PRO A 59 -6.09 2.28 -6.37
C PRO A 59 -5.93 1.49 -5.07
N ILE A 60 -4.80 0.82 -4.90
CA ILE A 60 -4.46 0.14 -3.65
C ILE A 60 -3.89 1.14 -2.64
N ASP A 61 -4.06 0.89 -1.35
CA ASP A 61 -3.41 1.67 -0.31
C ASP A 61 -1.97 1.19 -0.14
N VAL A 62 -1.02 2.12 -0.29
CA VAL A 62 0.41 1.87 -0.13
C VAL A 62 0.96 2.75 0.98
N HIS A 63 1.38 2.12 2.06
CA HIS A 63 1.99 2.77 3.20
C HIS A 63 3.43 3.15 2.86
N HIS A 64 3.70 4.44 2.86
CA HIS A 64 5.03 5.01 2.69
C HIS A 64 5.65 5.26 4.07
N VAL A 65 6.75 4.58 4.35
CA VAL A 65 7.41 4.59 5.65
C VAL A 65 8.84 5.04 5.47
N GLN A 66 9.19 6.16 6.10
CA GLN A 66 10.55 6.66 6.14
C GLN A 66 11.24 6.16 7.39
N TYR A 67 12.37 5.45 7.22
CA TYR A 67 13.13 4.93 8.34
C TYR A 67 14.63 4.93 8.06
N LYS A 68 15.42 5.51 8.98
CA LYS A 68 16.89 5.62 8.89
C LYS A 68 17.36 6.16 7.52
N GLY A 69 16.64 7.13 6.96
CA GLY A 69 16.95 7.76 5.67
C GLY A 69 16.58 6.95 4.42
N ASN A 70 15.83 5.85 4.57
CA ASN A 70 15.34 5.05 3.44
C ASN A 70 13.81 5.06 3.40
N ASP A 71 13.26 5.02 2.19
CA ASP A 71 11.82 4.91 1.93
C ASP A 71 11.43 3.43 1.74
N TYR A 72 10.39 3.01 2.45
CA TYR A 72 9.82 1.68 2.35
C TYR A 72 8.34 1.78 1.98
N TYR A 73 7.91 0.94 1.02
CA TYR A 73 6.52 0.90 0.55
C TYR A 73 5.90 -0.43 0.95
N PHE A 74 4.78 -0.40 1.66
CA PHE A 74 4.05 -1.60 2.08
C PHE A 74 2.61 -1.59 1.59
N ALA A 75 2.11 -2.75 1.16
CA ALA A 75 0.69 -2.92 0.85
C ALA A 75 0.13 -4.13 1.61
N PHE A 76 -0.83 -3.87 2.51
CA PHE A 76 -1.53 -4.91 3.27
C PHE A 76 -2.85 -5.30 2.60
N GLY A 77 -3.52 -4.34 1.95
CA GLY A 77 -4.77 -4.53 1.23
C GLY A 77 -4.60 -4.87 -0.25
N GLY A 78 -5.72 -4.85 -0.98
CA GLY A 78 -5.73 -4.94 -2.45
C GLY A 78 -5.11 -6.21 -3.03
N CYS A 79 -5.17 -7.34 -2.31
CA CYS A 79 -4.50 -8.58 -2.71
C CYS A 79 -4.93 -9.09 -4.10
N HIS A 80 -6.24 -9.14 -4.41
CA HIS A 80 -6.72 -9.59 -5.72
C HIS A 80 -6.31 -8.64 -6.85
N ARG A 81 -6.34 -7.32 -6.61
CA ARG A 81 -5.91 -6.29 -7.58
C ARG A 81 -4.42 -6.44 -7.88
N TRP A 82 -3.58 -6.55 -6.85
CA TRP A 82 -2.16 -6.79 -7.02
C TRP A 82 -1.87 -8.12 -7.73
N ALA A 83 -2.58 -9.19 -7.37
CA ALA A 83 -2.42 -10.49 -8.03
C ALA A 83 -2.78 -10.43 -9.52
N ALA A 84 -3.85 -9.71 -9.88
CA ALA A 84 -4.24 -9.51 -11.27
C ALA A 84 -3.16 -8.76 -12.07
N HIS A 85 -2.64 -7.65 -11.54
CA HIS A 85 -1.53 -6.92 -12.16
C HIS A 85 -0.28 -7.80 -12.31
N LYS A 86 0.06 -8.58 -11.27
CA LYS A 86 1.23 -9.48 -11.28
C LYS A 86 1.11 -10.58 -12.33
N GLU A 87 -0.05 -11.23 -12.42
CA GLU A 87 -0.29 -12.30 -13.38
C GLU A 87 -0.33 -11.81 -14.82
N LEU A 88 -0.77 -10.57 -15.05
CA LEU A 88 -0.74 -9.92 -16.36
C LEU A 88 0.64 -9.33 -16.70
N GLY A 89 1.64 -9.47 -15.82
CA GLY A 89 2.99 -8.94 -16.05
C GLY A 89 3.03 -7.42 -16.16
N LYS A 90 2.17 -6.70 -15.42
CA LYS A 90 2.21 -5.24 -15.37
C LYS A 90 3.39 -4.78 -14.52
N ASP A 91 4.11 -3.75 -14.97
CA ASP A 91 5.24 -3.19 -14.21
C ASP A 91 4.80 -2.31 -13.04
N THR A 92 3.63 -1.67 -13.17
CA THR A 92 3.09 -0.72 -12.19
C THR A 92 1.66 -1.05 -11.78
N ILE A 93 1.26 -0.50 -10.63
CA ILE A 93 -0.10 -0.53 -10.11
C ILE A 93 -0.46 0.85 -9.53
N LYS A 94 -1.69 1.31 -9.79
CA LYS A 94 -2.20 2.55 -9.18
C LYS A 94 -2.30 2.38 -7.67
N GLY A 95 -1.63 3.25 -6.93
CA GLY A 95 -1.63 3.24 -5.48
C GLY A 95 -1.73 4.63 -4.88
N LYS A 96 -2.46 4.72 -3.77
CA LYS A 96 -2.53 5.89 -2.91
C LYS A 96 -1.40 5.81 -1.90
N LEU A 97 -0.49 6.79 -1.92
CA LEU A 97 0.57 6.84 -0.92
C LEU A 97 0.05 7.41 0.39
N ILE A 98 0.24 6.65 1.47
CA ILE A 98 -0.17 6.99 2.83
C ILE A 98 1.08 7.08 3.69
N ASN A 99 1.46 8.29 4.07
CA ASN A 99 2.57 8.48 5.00
C ASN A 99 2.25 7.80 6.33
N THR A 100 3.11 6.85 6.70
CA THR A 100 2.88 5.91 7.78
C THR A 100 4.11 5.88 8.68
N PRO A 101 3.97 6.12 9.99
CA PRO A 101 5.10 6.00 10.89
C PRO A 101 5.52 4.53 11.02
N PRO A 102 6.81 4.24 11.23
CA PRO A 102 7.28 2.85 11.27
C PRO A 102 6.68 2.04 12.43
N SER A 103 6.31 2.70 13.53
CA SER A 103 5.59 2.09 14.66
C SER A 103 4.26 1.47 14.27
N MET A 104 3.57 2.00 13.24
CA MET A 104 2.34 1.39 12.72
C MET A 104 2.64 0.05 12.04
N ILE A 105 3.77 -0.05 11.31
CA ILE A 105 4.18 -1.31 10.69
C ILE A 105 4.54 -2.35 11.76
N ASN A 106 5.09 -1.92 12.91
CA ASN A 106 5.32 -2.81 14.05
C ASN A 106 4.02 -3.47 14.54
N THR A 107 2.88 -2.78 14.47
CA THR A 107 1.57 -3.37 14.81
C THR A 107 1.16 -4.49 13.86
N TYR A 108 1.47 -4.37 12.56
CA TYR A 108 1.16 -5.41 11.57
C TYR A 108 2.14 -6.59 11.59
N LEU A 109 3.43 -6.33 11.82
CA LEU A 109 4.49 -7.34 11.69
C LEU A 109 5.01 -7.90 13.01
N GLY A 110 4.70 -7.25 14.14
CA GLY A 110 5.18 -7.64 15.47
C GLY A 110 6.70 -7.81 15.50
N ALA A 111 7.16 -8.94 16.03
CA ALA A 111 8.58 -9.25 16.18
C ALA A 111 9.35 -9.36 14.84
N SER A 112 8.63 -9.56 13.72
CA SER A 112 9.18 -9.64 12.37
C SER A 112 9.38 -8.27 11.73
N SER A 113 8.98 -7.19 12.39
CA SER A 113 9.17 -5.84 11.84
C SER A 113 10.67 -5.48 11.78
N PRO A 114 11.14 -4.88 10.67
CA PRO A 114 12.50 -4.33 10.59
C PRO A 114 12.66 -3.02 11.37
N PHE A 115 11.57 -2.44 11.89
CA PHE A 115 11.54 -1.12 12.53
C PHE A 115 11.53 -1.21 14.07
N LYS A 116 12.36 -2.10 14.64
CA LYS A 116 12.35 -2.42 16.08
C LYS A 116 12.69 -1.24 17.01
N ASP A 117 13.40 -0.24 16.49
CA ASP A 117 13.83 0.94 17.24
C ASP A 117 12.97 2.19 16.98
N ALA A 118 11.79 2.02 16.36
CA ALA A 118 10.93 3.12 15.92
C ALA A 118 9.67 3.32 16.78
#